data_AF-B1VE15-F1
#
_entry.id   AF-B1VE15-F1
#
_cell.length_a   1.000
_cell.length_b   1.000
_cell.length_c   1.000
_cell.angle_alpha   90.00
_cell.angle_beta   90.00
_cell.angle_gamma   90.00
#
_symmetry.space_group_name_H-M   'P 1'
#
loop_
_entity.id
_entity.type
_entity.pdbx_description
1 polymer ?
#
loop_
_entity_poly.entity_id
_entity_poly.type
_entity_poly.pdbx_seq_one_letter_code
_entity_poly.pdbx_strand_id
1 'polypeptide(L)'
;MTAEQAPDRPLWLIVVALVIYGVGLGLASAQLTSLVLKDVPVEQSGQGSATQSTVRQLGSALGAAMAGAMLSAGMAFHSRDLTGTTAQLADAARSSAGSAIPAMRGQGVPGQVLDPVVAAFASGTRWALVSAIAALVIGFLAAFMVSKASRGDVHN
;
A
#
# COMPACT_ATOMS: atom_id res chain seq x y z
N MET A 1 -6.77 37.68 9.45
CA MET A 1 -5.48 36.95 9.49
C MET A 1 -5.38 36.29 10.86
N THR A 2 -6.00 35.12 11.03
CA THR A 2 -6.00 34.37 12.30
C THR A 2 -5.71 32.92 11.96
N ALA A 3 -4.68 32.41 12.63
CA ALA A 3 -4.07 31.12 12.41
C ALA A 3 -5.07 29.97 12.64
N GLU A 4 -5.35 29.23 11.56
CA GLU A 4 -5.89 27.87 11.68
C GLU A 4 -4.69 26.92 11.80
N GLN A 5 -4.14 26.82 13.01
CA GLN A 5 -3.23 25.74 13.36
C GLN A 5 -4.06 24.45 13.42
N ALA A 6 -4.11 23.71 12.31
CA ALA A 6 -4.35 22.28 12.40
C ALA A 6 -3.27 21.71 13.34
N PRO A 7 -3.63 20.95 14.39
CA PRO A 7 -2.67 20.52 15.40
C PRO A 7 -1.52 19.78 14.71
N ASP A 8 -0.32 20.33 14.87
CA ASP A 8 0.95 19.77 14.44
C ASP A 8 1.01 18.30 14.88
N ARG A 9 0.75 17.35 13.97
CA ARG A 9 1.27 16.00 14.18
C ARG A 9 2.77 16.13 14.03
N PRO A 10 3.55 15.89 15.09
CA PRO A 10 4.98 16.07 14.99
C PRO A 10 5.53 15.20 13.87
N LEU A 11 6.18 15.80 12.87
CA LEU A 11 6.78 15.08 11.74
C LEU A 11 7.75 13.99 12.24
N TRP A 12 8.36 14.19 13.40
CA TRP A 12 9.23 13.20 14.04
C TRP A 12 8.51 11.89 14.37
N LEU A 13 7.21 11.91 14.72
CA LEU A 13 6.44 10.66 14.95
C LEU A 13 6.29 9.85 13.66
N ILE A 14 6.08 10.53 12.52
CA ILE A 14 5.99 9.89 11.22
C ILE A 14 7.35 9.27 10.85
N VAL A 15 8.44 10.03 11.06
CA VAL A 15 9.81 9.55 10.82
C VAL A 15 10.12 8.33 11.69
N VAL A 16 9.84 8.38 13.00
CA VAL A 16 10.08 7.26 13.92
C VAL A 16 9.25 6.04 13.52
N ALA A 17 7.98 6.21 13.17
CA ALA A 17 7.13 5.11 12.70
C ALA A 17 7.67 4.47 11.41
N LEU A 18 8.14 5.29 10.46
CA LEU A 18 8.78 4.83 9.22
C LEU A 18 10.10 4.08 9.49
N VAL A 19 10.91 4.54 10.44
CA VAL A 19 12.15 3.86 10.84
C VAL A 19 11.84 2.50 11.45
N ILE A 20 10.92 2.43 12.41
CA ILE A 20 10.51 1.16 13.04
C ILE A 20 9.95 0.20 11.99
N TYR A 21 9.07 0.69 11.10
CA TYR A 21 8.53 -0.10 10.00
C TYR A 21 9.64 -0.61 9.08
N GLY A 22 10.58 0.24 8.66
CA GLY A 22 11.69 -0.14 7.79
C GLY A 22 12.62 -1.18 8.42
N VAL A 23 12.93 -1.03 9.71
CA VAL A 23 13.74 -2.01 10.46
C VAL A 23 13.01 -3.35 10.56
N GLY A 24 11.74 -3.35 10.95
CA GLY A 24 10.93 -4.56 11.05
C GLY A 24 10.80 -5.27 9.70
N LEU A 25 10.54 -4.51 8.63
CA LEU A 25 10.44 -5.02 7.26
C LEU A 25 11.77 -5.61 6.78
N GLY A 26 12.90 -4.96 7.08
CA GLY A 26 14.24 -5.44 6.74
C GLY A 26 14.58 -6.75 7.44
N LEU A 27 14.31 -6.85 8.74
CA LEU A 27 14.54 -8.09 9.51
C LEU A 27 13.66 -9.24 9.01
N ALA A 28 12.37 -8.98 8.73
CA ALA A 28 11.47 -9.98 8.19
C ALA A 28 11.91 -10.48 6.80
N SER A 29 12.30 -9.56 5.92
CA SER A 29 12.74 -9.90 4.56
C SER A 29 14.05 -10.68 4.55
N ALA A 30 14.98 -10.36 5.46
CA ALA A 30 16.25 -11.08 5.59
C ALA A 30 16.02 -12.52 6.07
N GLN A 31 15.21 -12.72 7.11
CA GLN A 31 14.96 -14.05 7.68
C GLN A 31 14.17 -14.98 6.73
N LEU A 32 13.22 -14.43 5.96
CA LEU A 32 12.47 -15.20 4.96
C LEU A 32 13.38 -15.78 3.87
N THR A 33 14.39 -15.01 3.45
CA THR A 33 15.34 -15.44 2.41
C THR A 33 16.22 -16.59 2.89
N SER A 34 16.70 -16.54 4.14
CA SER A 34 17.51 -17.61 4.74
C SER A 34 16.73 -18.90 5.00
N LEU A 35 15.43 -18.81 5.29
CA LEU A 35 14.58 -19.99 5.50
C LEU A 35 14.26 -20.74 4.19
N VAL A 36 14.07 -20.02 3.08
CA VAL A 36 13.72 -20.62 1.78
C VAL A 36 14.90 -21.36 1.14
N LEU A 37 16.15 -20.91 1.35
CA LEU A 37 17.32 -21.52 0.74
C LEU A 37 17.88 -22.75 1.48
N LYS A 38 17.43 -23.02 2.71
CA LYS A 38 17.98 -24.10 3.53
C LYS A 38 17.68 -25.50 2.98
N ASP A 39 16.55 -25.66 2.28
CA ASP A 39 16.00 -26.98 1.93
C ASP A 39 16.02 -27.27 0.42
N VAL A 40 16.74 -26.48 -0.40
CA VAL A 40 16.77 -26.68 -1.86
C VAL A 40 18.07 -27.36 -2.30
N PRO A 41 18.02 -28.58 -2.86
CA PRO A 41 19.17 -29.25 -3.48
C PRO A 41 19.81 -28.36 -4.55
N VAL A 42 21.13 -28.31 -4.61
CA VAL A 42 21.90 -27.36 -5.43
C VAL A 42 21.53 -27.48 -6.92
N GLU A 43 21.19 -28.69 -7.38
CA GLU A 43 20.78 -28.99 -8.76
C GLU A 43 19.42 -28.38 -9.17
N GLN A 44 18.53 -28.09 -8.21
CA GLN A 44 17.19 -27.53 -8.48
C GLN A 44 17.06 -26.04 -8.12
N SER A 45 18.12 -25.47 -7.53
CA SER A 45 18.17 -24.07 -7.09
C SER A 45 17.83 -23.06 -8.20
N GLY A 46 18.23 -23.35 -9.45
CA GLY A 46 17.91 -22.51 -10.61
C GLY A 46 16.41 -22.44 -10.93
N GLN A 47 15.72 -23.57 -10.91
CA GLN A 47 14.27 -23.63 -11.17
C GLN A 47 13.47 -23.07 -9.99
N GLY A 48 13.91 -23.32 -8.76
CA GLY A 48 13.33 -22.75 -7.54
C GLY A 48 13.43 -21.22 -7.51
N SER A 49 14.61 -20.67 -7.81
CA SER A 49 14.84 -19.22 -7.88
C SER A 49 14.04 -18.54 -8.98
N ALA A 50 13.94 -19.15 -10.17
CA ALA A 50 13.13 -18.64 -11.27
C ALA A 50 11.63 -18.56 -10.90
N THR A 51 11.12 -19.60 -10.24
CA THR A 51 9.73 -19.66 -9.75
C THR A 51 9.48 -18.60 -8.67
N GLN A 52 10.38 -18.50 -7.69
CA GLN A 52 10.30 -17.50 -6.63
C GLN A 52 10.31 -16.06 -7.17
N SER A 53 11.17 -15.78 -8.16
CA SER A 53 11.22 -14.48 -8.81
C SER A 53 9.92 -14.16 -9.56
N THR A 54 9.37 -15.14 -10.29
CA THR A 54 8.10 -14.99 -11.01
C THR A 54 6.94 -14.72 -10.05
N VAL A 55 6.84 -15.48 -8.95
CA VAL A 55 5.83 -15.26 -7.91
C VAL A 55 5.97 -13.86 -7.30
N ARG A 56 7.19 -13.40 -7.04
CA ARG A 56 7.43 -12.05 -6.51
C ARG A 56 7.05 -10.96 -7.50
N GLN A 57 7.37 -11.13 -8.78
CA GLN A 57 7.00 -10.18 -9.82
C GLN A 57 5.48 -10.09 -9.99
N LEU A 58 4.81 -11.24 -10.11
CA LEU A 58 3.35 -11.31 -10.15
C LEU A 58 2.71 -10.70 -8.91
N GLY A 59 3.23 -11.01 -7.72
CA GLY A 59 2.78 -10.44 -6.47
C GLY A 59 2.92 -8.91 -6.44
N SER A 60 4.05 -8.37 -6.91
CA SER A 60 4.25 -6.91 -6.97
C SER A 60 3.30 -6.22 -7.95
N ALA A 61 3.07 -6.80 -9.12
CA ALA A 61 2.16 -6.25 -10.13
C ALA A 61 0.71 -6.28 -9.64
N LEU A 62 0.27 -7.41 -9.08
CA LEU A 62 -1.07 -7.56 -8.50
C LEU A 62 -1.27 -6.63 -7.30
N GLY A 63 -0.28 -6.50 -6.42
CA GLY A 63 -0.33 -5.59 -5.29
C GLY A 63 -0.47 -4.13 -5.70
N ALA A 64 0.32 -3.68 -6.67
CA ALA A 64 0.24 -2.32 -7.20
C ALA A 64 -1.12 -2.06 -7.89
N ALA A 65 -1.61 -3.00 -8.69
CA ALA A 65 -2.91 -2.92 -9.34
C ALA A 65 -4.06 -2.84 -8.32
N MET A 66 -4.03 -3.69 -7.29
CA MET A 66 -5.04 -3.70 -6.24
C MET A 66 -5.02 -2.40 -5.43
N ALA A 67 -3.84 -1.89 -5.05
CA ALA A 67 -3.71 -0.62 -4.34
C ALA A 67 -4.27 0.55 -5.15
N GLY A 68 -3.93 0.63 -6.45
CA GLY A 68 -4.46 1.63 -7.36
C GLY A 68 -5.98 1.55 -7.54
N ALA A 69 -6.53 0.33 -7.67
CA ALA A 69 -7.97 0.10 -7.76
C ALA A 69 -8.70 0.53 -6.48
N MET A 70 -8.16 0.22 -5.30
CA MET A 70 -8.76 0.57 -4.01
C MET A 70 -8.68 2.07 -3.72
N LEU A 71 -7.56 2.72 -4.07
CA LEU A 71 -7.44 4.18 -4.05
C LEU A 71 -8.51 4.82 -4.93
N SER A 72 -8.63 4.34 -6.18
CA SER A 72 -9.63 4.79 -7.15
C SER A 72 -11.06 4.64 -6.61
N ALA A 73 -11.39 3.46 -6.11
CA ALA A 73 -12.72 3.15 -5.62
C ALA A 73 -13.05 4.01 -4.39
N GLY A 74 -12.15 4.08 -3.41
CA GLY A 74 -12.35 4.86 -2.20
C GLY A 74 -12.50 6.36 -2.48
N MET A 75 -11.74 6.90 -3.44
CA MET A 75 -11.94 8.28 -3.89
C MET A 75 -13.31 8.45 -4.56
N ALA A 76 -13.67 7.57 -5.50
CA ALA A 76 -14.94 7.62 -6.22
C ALA A 76 -16.17 7.52 -5.30
N PHE A 77 -16.06 6.81 -4.17
CA PHE A 77 -17.12 6.77 -3.16
C PHE A 77 -17.31 8.10 -2.44
N HIS A 78 -16.21 8.82 -2.16
CA HIS A 78 -16.24 10.06 -1.38
C HIS A 78 -16.37 11.31 -2.27
N SER A 79 -16.12 11.19 -3.57
CA SER A 79 -16.24 12.28 -4.53
C SER A 79 -17.59 12.34 -5.24
N ARG A 80 -18.57 11.51 -4.86
CA ARG A 80 -19.88 11.40 -5.55
C ARG A 80 -20.66 12.71 -5.60
N ASP A 81 -20.54 13.50 -4.53
CA ASP A 81 -21.25 14.77 -4.38
C ASP A 81 -20.42 15.96 -4.88
N LEU A 82 -19.18 15.73 -5.32
CA LEU A 82 -18.35 16.77 -5.91
C LEU A 82 -18.85 17.07 -7.31
N THR A 83 -19.02 18.36 -7.62
CA THR A 83 -19.52 18.82 -8.92
C THR A 83 -18.62 19.93 -9.47
N GLY A 84 -18.75 20.20 -10.77
CA GLY A 84 -18.03 21.27 -11.45
C GLY A 84 -16.50 21.13 -11.37
N THR A 85 -15.83 22.25 -11.11
CA THR A 85 -14.36 22.32 -11.05
C THR A 85 -13.77 21.40 -9.98
N THR A 86 -14.44 21.22 -8.84
CA THR A 86 -13.99 20.33 -7.77
C THR A 86 -13.91 18.87 -8.23
N ALA A 87 -14.88 18.42 -9.03
CA ALA A 87 -14.87 17.07 -9.59
C ALA A 87 -13.73 16.87 -10.60
N GLN A 88 -13.45 17.88 -11.43
CA GLN A 88 -12.34 17.84 -12.39
C GLN A 88 -10.98 17.76 -11.68
N LEU A 89 -10.80 18.54 -10.62
CA LEU A 89 -9.59 18.50 -9.80
C LEU A 89 -9.46 17.18 -9.05
N ALA A 90 -10.57 16.59 -8.58
CA ALA A 90 -10.56 15.26 -8.00
C ALA A 90 -10.13 14.18 -9.00
N ASP A 91 -10.61 14.23 -10.24
CA ASP A 91 -10.20 13.28 -11.28
C ASP A 91 -8.74 13.46 -11.70
N ALA A 92 -8.25 14.70 -11.77
CA ALA A 92 -6.84 15.01 -11.96
C ALA A 92 -5.97 14.48 -10.79
N ALA A 93 -6.44 14.62 -9.55
CA ALA A 93 -5.77 14.04 -8.39
C ALA A 93 -5.78 12.50 -8.43
N ARG A 94 -6.86 11.89 -8.93
CA ARG A 94 -6.99 10.43 -9.07
C ARG A 94 -6.03 9.87 -10.10
N SER A 95 -6.06 10.41 -11.31
CA SER A 95 -5.25 9.97 -12.45
C SER A 95 -3.75 10.20 -12.23
N SER A 96 -3.39 11.24 -11.48
CA SER A 96 -2.01 11.53 -11.08
C SER A 96 -1.55 10.81 -9.81
N ALA A 97 -2.38 9.92 -9.24
CA ALA A 97 -2.13 9.26 -7.95
C ALA A 97 -1.78 10.25 -6.81
N GLY A 98 -2.38 11.44 -6.83
CA GLY A 98 -2.24 12.48 -5.81
C GLY A 98 -1.10 13.47 -6.06
N SER A 99 -0.22 13.21 -7.02
CA SER A 99 0.94 14.07 -7.31
C SER A 99 0.55 15.47 -7.82
N ALA A 100 -0.65 15.65 -8.36
CA ALA A 100 -1.16 16.95 -8.78
C ALA A 100 -1.62 17.85 -7.61
N ILE A 101 -1.93 17.28 -6.43
CA ILE A 101 -2.50 18.04 -5.29
C ILE A 101 -1.55 19.16 -4.81
N PRO A 102 -0.23 18.92 -4.61
CA PRO A 102 0.71 19.99 -4.24
C PRO A 102 0.82 21.07 -5.32
N ALA A 103 0.74 20.70 -6.60
CA ALA A 103 0.78 21.64 -7.71
C ALA A 103 -0.46 22.55 -7.72
N MET A 104 -1.65 22.00 -7.49
CA MET A 104 -2.90 22.79 -7.33
C MET A 104 -2.80 23.78 -6.16
N ARG A 105 -2.21 23.34 -5.04
CA ARG A 105 -1.97 24.22 -3.89
C ARG A 105 -1.00 25.35 -4.24
N GLY A 106 0.08 25.05 -4.96
CA GLY A 106 1.05 26.05 -5.43
C GLY A 106 0.48 27.05 -6.45
N GLN A 107 -0.53 26.63 -7.22
CA GLN A 107 -1.27 27.49 -8.15
C GLN A 107 -2.32 28.39 -7.45
N GLY A 108 -2.52 28.26 -6.15
CA GLY A 108 -3.47 29.07 -5.39
C GLY A 108 -4.93 28.65 -5.56
N VAL A 109 -5.20 27.37 -5.88
CA VAL A 109 -6.58 26.85 -5.91
C VAL A 109 -7.24 27.08 -4.54
N PRO A 110 -8.43 27.71 -4.47
CA PRO A 110 -9.09 28.01 -3.20
C PRO A 110 -9.31 26.77 -2.34
N GLY A 111 -9.11 26.87 -1.02
CA GLY A 111 -9.30 25.77 -0.06
C GLY A 111 -10.70 25.15 -0.15
N GLN A 112 -11.74 25.96 -0.34
CA GLN A 112 -13.12 25.48 -0.55
C GLN A 112 -13.29 24.50 -1.72
N VAL A 113 -12.38 24.54 -2.72
CA VAL A 113 -12.35 23.62 -3.87
C VAL A 113 -11.33 22.50 -3.63
N LEU A 114 -10.18 22.83 -3.04
CA LEU A 114 -9.08 21.87 -2.87
C LEU A 114 -9.28 20.92 -1.68
N ASP A 115 -9.88 21.37 -0.58
CA ASP A 115 -10.05 20.58 0.63
C ASP A 115 -10.96 19.35 0.42
N PRO A 116 -12.09 19.44 -0.32
CA PRO A 116 -12.87 18.26 -0.68
C PRO A 116 -12.08 17.26 -1.55
N VAL A 117 -11.21 17.75 -2.44
CA VAL A 117 -10.33 16.90 -3.27
C VAL A 117 -9.30 16.17 -2.40
N VAL A 118 -8.67 16.88 -1.47
CA VAL A 118 -7.71 16.30 -0.51
C VAL A 118 -8.41 15.27 0.39
N ALA A 119 -9.62 15.56 0.86
CA ALA A 119 -10.40 14.64 1.67
C ALA A 119 -10.78 13.36 0.90
N ALA A 120 -11.21 13.50 -0.35
CA ALA A 120 -11.51 12.35 -1.21
C ALA A 120 -10.26 11.49 -1.47
N PHE A 121 -9.10 12.11 -1.72
CA PHE A 121 -7.83 11.42 -1.89
C PHE A 121 -7.39 10.68 -0.63
N ALA A 122 -7.49 11.33 0.53
CA ALA A 122 -7.18 10.72 1.82
C ALA A 122 -8.09 9.52 2.13
N SER A 123 -9.38 9.62 1.79
CA SER A 123 -10.34 8.51 1.91
C SER A 123 -9.95 7.34 1.01
N GLY A 124 -9.59 7.60 -0.25
CA GLY A 124 -9.06 6.58 -1.16
C GLY A 124 -7.82 5.90 -0.61
N THR A 125 -6.87 6.68 -0.07
CA THR A 125 -5.64 6.14 0.53
C THR A 125 -5.95 5.26 1.74
N ARG A 126 -6.91 5.65 2.58
CA ARG A 126 -7.35 4.82 3.72
C ARG A 126 -7.88 3.46 3.26
N TRP A 127 -8.72 3.42 2.22
CA TRP A 127 -9.21 2.15 1.66
C TRP A 127 -8.11 1.30 1.05
N ALA A 128 -7.16 1.92 0.35
CA ALA A 128 -5.98 1.21 -0.16
C ALA A 128 -5.17 0.58 0.98
N LEU A 129 -4.94 1.30 2.08
CA LEU A 129 -4.23 0.76 3.26
C LEU A 129 -4.99 -0.39 3.92
N VAL A 130 -6.30 -0.26 4.11
CA VAL A 130 -7.13 -1.35 4.67
C VAL A 130 -7.07 -2.59 3.79
N SER A 131 -7.13 -2.42 2.46
CA SER A 131 -7.02 -3.53 1.52
C SER A 131 -5.66 -4.21 1.56
N ALA A 132 -4.58 -3.42 1.74
CA ALA A 132 -3.23 -3.95 1.86
C ALA A 132 -3.09 -4.77 3.15
N ILE A 133 -3.63 -4.29 4.27
CA ILE A 133 -3.67 -5.05 5.53
C ILE A 133 -4.46 -6.36 5.35
N ALA A 134 -5.61 -6.31 4.70
CA ALA A 134 -6.40 -7.51 4.43
C ALA A 134 -5.64 -8.53 3.58
N ALA A 135 -4.95 -8.09 2.52
CA ALA A 135 -4.12 -8.96 1.69
C ALA A 135 -2.95 -9.56 2.47
N LEU A 136 -2.31 -8.79 3.37
CA LEU A 136 -1.27 -9.31 4.26
C LEU A 136 -1.81 -10.38 5.21
N VAL A 137 -2.99 -10.18 5.78
CA VAL A 137 -3.64 -11.19 6.65
C VAL A 137 -3.96 -12.45 5.86
N ILE A 138 -4.50 -12.34 4.64
CA ILE A 138 -4.79 -13.48 3.77
C ILE A 138 -3.50 -14.23 3.42
N GLY A 139 -2.44 -13.51 3.04
CA GLY A 139 -1.13 -14.09 2.73
C GLY A 139 -0.52 -14.80 3.94
N PHE A 140 -0.64 -14.22 5.13
CA PHE A 140 -0.20 -14.83 6.37
C PHE A 140 -0.96 -16.12 6.69
N LEU A 141 -2.29 -16.11 6.56
CA LEU A 141 -3.12 -17.30 6.79
C LEU A 141 -2.78 -18.41 5.78
N ALA A 142 -2.62 -18.08 4.50
CA ALA A 142 -2.23 -19.04 3.48
C ALA A 142 -0.86 -19.67 3.79
N ALA A 143 0.13 -18.86 4.15
CA ALA A 143 1.45 -19.35 4.55
C ALA A 143 1.37 -20.25 5.79
N PHE A 144 0.57 -19.88 6.78
CA PHE A 144 0.36 -20.67 8.00
C PHE A 144 -0.31 -22.02 7.69
N MET A 145 -1.31 -22.05 6.81
CA MET A 145 -1.99 -23.27 6.39
C MET A 145 -1.04 -24.22 5.64
N VAL A 146 -0.22 -23.71 4.74
CA VAL A 146 0.80 -24.50 4.02
C VAL A 146 1.82 -25.09 5.00
N SER A 147 2.30 -24.29 5.95
CA SER A 147 3.23 -24.78 6.99
C SER A 147 2.61 -25.86 7.88
N LYS A 148 1.31 -25.76 8.19
CA LYS A 148 0.60 -26.79 8.95
C LYS A 148 0.42 -28.07 8.15
N ALA A 149 0.08 -27.97 6.86
CA ALA A 149 -0.10 -29.13 5.99
C ALA A 149 1.21 -29.92 5.81
N SER A 150 2.34 -29.24 5.60
CA SER A 150 3.64 -29.91 5.42
C SER A 150 4.13 -30.64 6.68
N ARG A 151 3.61 -30.31 7.87
CA ARG A 151 3.92 -31.02 9.13
C ARG A 151 3.07 -32.27 9.35
N GLY A 152 1.94 -32.41 8.65
CA GLY A 152 1.05 -33.57 8.75
C GLY A 152 1.59 -34.81 8.02
N ASP A 153 2.30 -34.60 6.91
CA ASP A 153 2.79 -35.69 6.04
C ASP A 153 4.04 -36.41 6.59
N VAL A 154 4.63 -35.93 7.69
CA VAL A 154 5.83 -36.54 8.31
C VAL A 154 5.46 -37.64 9.33
N HIS A 155 4.17 -37.93 9.53
CA HIS A 155 3.69 -38.90 10.53
C HIS A 155 2.79 -40.01 9.99
N ASN A 156 2.71 -40.20 8.67
CA ASN A 156 2.00 -41.31 8.04
C ASN A 156 2.94 -42.11 7.12
#